data_AF-A0A3D5A070-F1
#
_entry.id   AF-A0A3D5A070-F1
#
_cell.length_a   1.000
_cell.length_b   1.000
_cell.length_c   1.000
_cell.angle_alpha   90.00
_cell.angle_beta   90.00
_cell.angle_gamma   90.00
#
_symmetry.space_group_name_H-M   'P 1'
#
loop_
_entity.id
_entity.type
_entity.pdbx_description
1 polymer ?
#
loop_
_entity_poly.entity_id
_entity_poly.type
_entity_poly.pdbx_seq_one_letter_code
_entity_poly.pdbx_strand_id
1 'polypeptide(L)'
;MIGISAVPDTIVRDRLWAWGNEQGAWADGWKLPARSRMSGAEAAMYLGLPNGLMVGHSGKPAPPLDQYAIAYRPLKRVMWSIVHSGGATDASYTDHVLDVAARFPNFTGVFLDDFFVRTEGTGFRSSLSLDDLAAMRERLKLPDRTLELWAVHYTHQFDLPVGEYVAFCDKLTFWTWDSGKLRDLDANLDLLDSLYPDLRKVQGVYLWDFHNKYEVPLDSMRHQCETGL
;
A
#
# COMPACT_ATOMS: atom_id res chain seq x y z
N MET A 1 13.08 19.78 -21.51
CA MET A 1 12.63 18.56 -20.82
C MET A 1 11.38 18.95 -20.07
N ILE A 2 10.19 18.59 -20.57
CA ILE A 2 8.92 18.97 -19.93
C ILE A 2 8.78 18.00 -18.75
N GLY A 3 9.14 18.46 -17.56
CA GLY A 3 8.84 17.71 -16.34
C GLY A 3 7.34 17.50 -16.29
N ILE A 4 6.89 16.26 -16.18
CA ILE A 4 5.50 15.95 -15.90
C ILE A 4 5.22 16.52 -14.51
N SER A 5 4.61 17.70 -14.46
CA SER A 5 4.12 18.28 -13.22
C SER A 5 3.18 17.27 -12.58
N ALA A 6 3.40 16.95 -11.30
CA ALA A 6 2.52 16.07 -10.55
C ALA A 6 1.08 16.58 -10.68
N VAL A 7 0.20 15.78 -11.28
CA VAL A 7 -1.19 16.21 -11.51
C VAL A 7 -1.82 16.45 -10.13
N PRO A 8 -2.25 17.69 -9.81
CA PRO A 8 -2.69 18.04 -8.47
C PRO A 8 -3.94 17.26 -8.07
N ASP A 9 -4.13 17.07 -6.76
CA ASP A 9 -5.33 16.44 -6.21
C ASP A 9 -6.38 17.52 -5.93
N THR A 10 -7.31 17.67 -6.87
CA THR A 10 -8.28 18.78 -6.94
C THR A 10 -9.61 18.46 -6.28
N ILE A 11 -9.99 17.18 -6.26
CA ILE A 11 -11.22 16.68 -5.62
C ILE A 11 -10.91 15.49 -4.71
N VAL A 12 -11.84 15.13 -3.81
CA VAL A 12 -11.71 13.97 -2.92
C VAL A 12 -11.31 12.71 -3.69
N ARG A 13 -11.97 12.43 -4.82
CA ARG A 13 -11.71 11.26 -5.67
C ARG A 13 -10.26 11.13 -6.10
N ASP A 14 -9.54 12.24 -6.28
CA ASP A 14 -8.14 12.22 -6.69
C ASP A 14 -7.22 11.62 -5.62
N ARG A 15 -7.67 11.61 -4.35
CA ARG A 15 -6.92 11.10 -3.20
C ARG A 15 -7.20 9.62 -2.90
N LEU A 16 -8.15 9.00 -3.60
CA LEU A 16 -8.55 7.62 -3.39
C LEU A 16 -7.68 6.65 -4.20
N TRP A 17 -7.33 5.52 -3.60
CA TRP A 17 -6.47 4.49 -4.19
C TRP A 17 -7.13 3.13 -4.10
N ALA A 18 -7.12 2.39 -5.21
CA ALA A 18 -7.55 0.99 -5.21
C ALA A 18 -6.41 0.08 -4.78
N TRP A 19 -6.54 -0.60 -3.64
CA TRP A 19 -5.62 -1.67 -3.27
C TRP A 19 -5.86 -2.89 -4.17
N GLY A 20 -4.83 -3.37 -4.84
CA GLY A 20 -4.91 -4.47 -5.79
C GLY A 20 -3.84 -5.54 -5.56
N ASN A 21 -4.18 -6.76 -5.92
CA ASN A 21 -3.28 -7.91 -6.00
C ASN A 21 -3.50 -8.64 -7.33
N GLU A 22 -2.74 -9.71 -7.55
CA GLU A 22 -3.03 -10.71 -8.58
C GLU A 22 -4.47 -11.24 -8.45
N GLN A 23 -5.09 -11.57 -9.58
CA GLN A 23 -6.44 -12.14 -9.60
C GLN A 23 -6.49 -13.42 -8.76
N GLY A 24 -7.47 -13.48 -7.85
CA GLY A 24 -7.65 -14.64 -6.99
C GLY A 24 -6.57 -14.85 -5.94
N ALA A 25 -5.68 -13.88 -5.69
CA ALA A 25 -4.61 -13.97 -4.68
C ALA A 25 -5.10 -14.42 -3.30
N TRP A 26 -6.32 -14.01 -2.91
CA TRP A 26 -6.89 -14.26 -1.59
C TRP A 26 -7.94 -15.38 -1.57
N ALA A 27 -8.07 -16.17 -2.64
CA ALA A 27 -9.13 -17.18 -2.76
C ALA A 27 -9.06 -18.29 -1.71
N ASP A 28 -7.85 -18.58 -1.21
CA ASP A 28 -7.59 -19.71 -0.32
C ASP A 28 -7.34 -19.20 1.11
N GLY A 29 -7.95 -19.83 2.13
CA GLY A 29 -7.71 -19.51 3.55
C GLY A 29 -8.53 -18.36 4.16
N TRP A 30 -9.20 -17.54 3.34
CA TRP A 30 -9.89 -16.30 3.80
C TRP A 30 -11.43 -16.33 3.72
N LYS A 31 -12.02 -17.48 3.38
CA LYS A 31 -13.47 -17.70 3.25
C LYS A 31 -14.20 -16.71 2.32
N LEU A 32 -13.50 -16.20 1.30
CA LEU A 32 -14.14 -15.36 0.28
C LEU A 32 -15.25 -16.15 -0.44
N PRO A 33 -16.36 -15.49 -0.81
CA PRO A 33 -17.50 -16.16 -1.44
C PRO A 33 -17.18 -16.73 -2.82
N ALA A 34 -16.16 -16.19 -3.49
CA ALA A 34 -15.69 -16.68 -4.78
C ALA A 34 -14.22 -16.31 -5.03
N ARG A 35 -13.57 -17.04 -5.94
CA ARG A 35 -12.27 -16.67 -6.49
C ARG A 35 -12.45 -15.51 -7.46
N SER A 36 -11.96 -14.33 -7.10
CA SER A 36 -12.02 -13.15 -7.96
C SER A 36 -11.24 -13.38 -9.27
N ARG A 37 -11.85 -12.98 -10.39
CA ARG A 37 -11.20 -12.93 -11.72
C ARG A 37 -10.83 -11.51 -12.14
N MET A 38 -11.18 -10.52 -11.32
CA MET A 38 -10.90 -9.11 -11.57
C MET A 38 -9.49 -8.80 -11.10
N SER A 39 -8.67 -8.21 -11.97
CA SER A 39 -7.37 -7.65 -11.62
C SER A 39 -7.50 -6.40 -10.77
N GLY A 40 -6.43 -6.03 -10.07
CA GLY A 40 -6.38 -4.74 -9.37
C GLY A 40 -6.61 -3.53 -10.29
N ALA A 41 -6.15 -3.57 -11.54
CA ALA A 41 -6.41 -2.53 -12.53
C ALA A 41 -7.91 -2.44 -12.88
N GLU A 42 -8.55 -3.57 -13.17
CA GLU A 42 -9.99 -3.61 -13.46
C GLU A 42 -10.82 -3.16 -12.25
N ALA A 43 -10.41 -3.52 -11.04
CA ALA A 43 -11.06 -3.08 -9.80
C ALA A 43 -10.99 -1.56 -9.64
N ALA A 44 -9.83 -0.95 -9.89
CA ALA A 44 -9.68 0.51 -9.90
C ALA A 44 -10.63 1.16 -10.91
N MET A 45 -10.71 0.63 -12.14
CA MET A 45 -11.60 1.15 -13.17
C MET A 45 -13.08 0.97 -12.83
N TYR A 46 -13.45 -0.20 -12.28
CA TYR A 46 -14.81 -0.50 -11.85
C TYR A 46 -15.30 0.45 -10.75
N LEU A 47 -14.44 0.76 -9.78
CA LEU A 47 -14.73 1.73 -8.72
C LEU A 47 -14.60 3.19 -9.19
N GLY A 48 -14.13 3.41 -10.42
CA GLY A 48 -13.81 4.73 -10.94
C GLY A 48 -12.67 5.41 -10.18
N LEU A 49 -11.77 4.68 -9.54
CA LEU A 49 -10.66 5.29 -8.80
C LEU A 49 -9.49 5.63 -9.73
N PRO A 50 -8.92 6.84 -9.65
CA PRO A 50 -7.87 7.27 -10.57
C PRO A 50 -6.49 6.72 -10.20
N ASN A 51 -6.31 6.19 -8.98
CA ASN A 51 -5.02 5.68 -8.52
C ASN A 51 -5.14 4.22 -8.07
N GLY A 52 -4.05 3.45 -8.19
CA GLY A 52 -4.01 2.04 -7.81
C GLY A 52 -2.73 1.64 -7.12
N LEU A 53 -2.82 0.58 -6.32
CA LEU A 53 -1.67 -0.16 -5.80
C LEU A 53 -1.64 -1.55 -6.43
N MET A 54 -0.44 -2.03 -6.73
CA MET A 54 -0.17 -3.44 -7.02
C MET A 54 0.67 -4.00 -5.88
N VAL A 55 0.08 -4.87 -5.06
CA VAL A 55 0.74 -5.51 -3.93
C VAL A 55 0.96 -6.99 -4.24
N GLY A 56 2.20 -7.43 -4.05
CA GLY A 56 2.59 -8.81 -4.27
C GLY A 56 2.05 -9.75 -3.18
N HIS A 57 1.70 -10.96 -3.58
CA HIS A 57 1.30 -12.03 -2.67
C HIS A 57 1.71 -13.38 -3.26
N SER A 58 2.28 -14.27 -2.43
CA SER A 58 2.71 -15.62 -2.83
C SER A 58 3.53 -15.68 -4.14
N GLY A 59 4.46 -14.74 -4.32
CA GLY A 59 5.33 -14.67 -5.50
C GLY A 59 4.63 -14.18 -6.79
N LYS A 60 3.45 -13.57 -6.67
CA LYS A 60 2.70 -12.97 -7.78
C LYS A 60 2.48 -11.47 -7.55
N PRO A 61 2.37 -10.65 -8.62
CA PRO A 61 2.56 -11.01 -10.03
C PRO A 61 4.01 -11.41 -10.31
N ALA A 62 4.24 -12.41 -11.15
CA ALA A 62 5.60 -12.88 -11.50
C ALA A 62 6.13 -12.17 -12.76
N PRO A 63 7.45 -11.92 -12.87
CA PRO A 63 8.04 -11.36 -14.09
C PRO A 63 7.76 -12.22 -15.34
N PRO A 64 7.71 -11.63 -16.56
CA PRO A 64 7.87 -10.20 -16.84
C PRO A 64 6.67 -9.37 -16.37
N LEU A 65 6.96 -8.22 -15.75
CA LEU A 65 5.94 -7.39 -15.09
C LEU A 65 5.18 -6.47 -16.05
N ASP A 66 5.67 -6.31 -17.29
CA ASP A 66 5.13 -5.42 -18.33
C ASP A 66 3.64 -5.61 -18.58
N GLN A 67 3.16 -6.85 -18.64
CA GLN A 67 1.75 -7.11 -18.94
C GLN A 67 0.82 -6.55 -17.85
N TYR A 68 1.23 -6.66 -16.59
CA TYR A 68 0.50 -6.06 -15.47
C TYR A 68 0.61 -4.53 -15.53
N ALA A 69 1.81 -4.01 -15.80
CA ALA A 69 2.03 -2.56 -15.91
C ALA A 69 1.16 -1.90 -17.00
N ILE A 70 1.00 -2.56 -18.15
CA ILE A 70 0.15 -2.11 -19.26
C ILE A 70 -1.30 -1.95 -18.82
N ALA A 71 -1.84 -2.88 -18.02
CA ALA A 71 -3.23 -2.81 -17.54
C ALA A 71 -3.47 -1.57 -16.64
N TYR A 72 -2.45 -1.11 -15.92
CA TYR A 72 -2.52 0.06 -15.05
C TYR A 72 -2.29 1.40 -15.77
N ARG A 73 -1.89 1.41 -17.06
CA ARG A 73 -1.65 2.64 -17.84
C ARG A 73 -2.77 3.70 -17.79
N PRO A 74 -4.08 3.33 -17.77
CA PRO A 74 -5.15 4.31 -17.70
C PRO A 74 -5.25 5.06 -16.36
N LEU A 75 -4.59 4.57 -15.30
CA LEU A 75 -4.62 5.20 -13.98
C LEU A 75 -3.65 6.39 -13.91
N LYS A 76 -4.03 7.42 -13.15
CA LYS A 76 -3.25 8.65 -12.90
C LYS A 76 -1.95 8.34 -12.15
N ARG A 77 -2.02 7.49 -11.12
CA ARG A 77 -0.87 7.12 -10.28
C ARG A 77 -0.93 5.66 -9.88
N VAL A 78 0.23 5.03 -9.82
CA VAL A 78 0.39 3.63 -9.46
C VAL A 78 1.54 3.47 -8.48
N MET A 79 1.28 2.74 -7.40
CA MET A 79 2.29 2.28 -6.44
C MET A 79 2.49 0.79 -6.63
N TRP A 80 3.73 0.30 -6.60
CA TRP A 80 4.02 -1.14 -6.70
C TRP A 80 4.83 -1.62 -5.50
N SER A 81 4.37 -2.65 -4.82
CA SER A 81 5.06 -3.18 -3.65
C SER A 81 6.43 -3.77 -3.99
N ILE A 82 7.43 -3.50 -3.14
CA ILE A 82 8.74 -4.17 -3.14
C ILE A 82 8.97 -4.98 -1.85
N VAL A 83 8.19 -4.71 -0.81
CA VAL A 83 7.93 -5.64 0.28
C VAL A 83 6.48 -6.10 0.12
N HIS A 84 6.30 -7.40 0.00
CA HIS A 84 5.01 -8.04 -0.31
C HIS A 84 4.30 -8.50 0.95
N SER A 85 3.07 -8.98 0.79
CA SER A 85 2.32 -9.62 1.86
C SER A 85 3.16 -10.68 2.59
N GLY A 86 3.09 -10.68 3.93
CA GLY A 86 3.92 -11.47 4.82
C GLY A 86 5.34 -10.91 5.04
N GLY A 87 5.61 -9.71 4.53
CA GLY A 87 6.92 -9.05 4.64
C GLY A 87 7.97 -9.65 3.70
N ALA A 88 7.56 -10.31 2.62
CA ALA A 88 8.47 -10.99 1.70
C ALA A 88 9.21 -9.99 0.79
N THR A 89 10.51 -10.24 0.56
CA THR A 89 11.38 -9.39 -0.26
C THR A 89 12.17 -10.22 -1.26
N ASP A 90 12.42 -9.63 -2.43
CA ASP A 90 13.28 -10.18 -3.47
C ASP A 90 13.98 -9.00 -4.20
N ALA A 91 15.31 -9.01 -4.18
CA ALA A 91 16.11 -7.95 -4.79
C ALA A 91 15.95 -7.92 -6.32
N SER A 92 15.91 -9.08 -6.98
CA SER A 92 15.69 -9.18 -8.42
C SER A 92 14.28 -8.71 -8.79
N TYR A 93 13.28 -9.00 -7.95
CA TYR A 93 11.93 -8.50 -8.16
C TYR A 93 11.85 -6.98 -8.05
N THR A 94 12.53 -6.42 -7.05
CA THR A 94 12.66 -4.96 -6.87
C THR A 94 13.27 -4.31 -8.12
N ASP A 95 14.30 -4.90 -8.71
CA ASP A 95 14.90 -4.40 -9.96
C ASP A 95 13.87 -4.34 -11.10
N HIS A 96 13.04 -5.37 -11.24
CA HIS A 96 11.96 -5.38 -12.24
C HIS A 96 10.90 -4.29 -11.97
N VAL A 97 10.54 -4.05 -10.71
CA VAL A 97 9.60 -2.99 -10.35
C VAL A 97 10.17 -1.61 -10.68
N LEU A 98 11.44 -1.36 -10.37
CA LEU A 98 12.09 -0.08 -10.68
C LEU A 98 12.27 0.13 -12.18
N ASP A 99 12.55 -0.92 -12.95
CA ASP A 99 12.58 -0.85 -14.43
C ASP A 99 11.20 -0.48 -15.00
N VAL A 100 10.13 -1.10 -14.51
CA VAL A 100 8.75 -0.72 -14.89
C VAL A 100 8.51 0.75 -14.53
N ALA A 101 8.86 1.18 -13.32
CA ALA A 101 8.67 2.56 -12.92
C ALA A 101 9.43 3.51 -13.86
N ALA A 102 10.69 3.22 -14.21
CA ALA A 102 11.46 4.05 -15.14
C ALA A 102 10.79 4.21 -16.52
N ARG A 103 10.11 3.17 -17.02
CA ARG A 103 9.48 3.16 -18.35
C ARG A 103 8.04 3.65 -18.39
N PHE A 104 7.32 3.61 -17.26
CA PHE A 104 5.91 3.98 -17.16
C PHE A 104 5.73 5.19 -16.23
N PRO A 105 5.53 6.41 -16.78
CA PRO A 105 5.53 7.64 -15.98
C PRO A 105 4.44 7.72 -14.89
N ASN A 106 3.34 6.99 -15.05
CA ASN A 106 2.26 6.93 -14.06
C ASN A 106 2.59 6.03 -12.85
N PHE A 107 3.69 5.28 -12.88
CA PHE A 107 4.22 4.60 -11.70
C PHE A 107 5.03 5.61 -10.90
N THR A 108 4.42 6.06 -9.81
CA THR A 108 4.91 7.18 -8.99
C THR A 108 5.62 6.73 -7.73
N GLY A 109 5.73 5.42 -7.51
CA GLY A 109 6.72 4.87 -6.59
C GLY A 109 6.45 3.45 -6.10
N VAL A 110 7.00 3.15 -4.94
CA VAL A 110 7.02 1.80 -4.37
C VAL A 110 6.35 1.73 -3.00
N PHE A 111 5.97 0.53 -2.61
CA PHE A 111 5.17 0.27 -1.42
C PHE A 111 5.78 -0.84 -0.55
N LEU A 112 5.75 -0.66 0.78
CA LEU A 112 6.25 -1.63 1.76
C LEU A 112 5.05 -2.23 2.53
N ASP A 113 4.52 -3.35 2.02
CA ASP A 113 3.46 -4.09 2.70
C ASP A 113 4.04 -4.96 3.82
N ASP A 114 3.27 -5.18 4.90
CA ASP A 114 3.66 -6.00 6.06
C ASP A 114 5.12 -5.79 6.54
N PHE A 115 5.60 -4.54 6.47
CA PHE A 115 7.03 -4.21 6.58
C PHE A 115 7.61 -4.51 7.97
N PHE A 116 6.80 -4.33 9.01
CA PHE A 116 7.16 -4.62 10.39
C PHE A 116 6.39 -5.83 10.91
N VAL A 117 7.11 -6.80 11.45
CA VAL A 117 6.53 -7.96 12.13
C VAL A 117 6.91 -7.90 13.60
N ARG A 118 5.91 -7.79 14.48
CA ARG A 118 6.13 -7.82 15.93
C ARG A 118 6.78 -9.13 16.36
N THR A 119 7.76 -9.01 17.27
CA THR A 119 8.33 -10.14 18.02
C THR A 119 7.98 -10.00 19.51
N GLU A 120 8.50 -10.84 20.39
CA GLU A 120 8.13 -10.82 21.81
C GLU A 120 8.37 -9.45 22.46
N GLY A 121 7.40 -9.00 23.27
CA GLY A 121 7.43 -7.68 23.91
C GLY A 121 7.30 -6.53 22.91
N THR A 122 8.20 -5.54 23.03
CA THR A 122 8.29 -4.37 22.14
C THR A 122 9.27 -4.57 20.97
N GLY A 123 9.72 -5.81 20.75
CA GLY A 123 10.60 -6.16 19.64
C GLY A 123 9.87 -6.20 18.30
N PHE A 124 10.63 -6.05 17.22
CA PHE A 124 10.14 -6.26 15.86
C PHE A 124 11.25 -6.77 14.93
N ARG A 125 10.82 -7.31 13.79
CA ARG A 125 11.63 -7.56 12.61
C ARG A 125 11.13 -6.67 11.49
N SER A 126 12.04 -5.98 10.79
CA SER A 126 11.74 -5.31 9.53
C SER A 126 12.17 -6.17 8.34
N SER A 127 11.51 -6.00 7.18
CA SER A 127 11.91 -6.71 5.95
C SER A 127 13.17 -6.15 5.28
N LEU A 128 13.54 -4.91 5.60
CA LEU A 128 14.70 -4.18 5.12
C LEU A 128 15.38 -3.50 6.32
N SER A 129 16.70 -3.41 6.31
CA SER A 129 17.45 -2.64 7.30
C SER A 129 17.40 -1.13 7.03
N LEU A 130 17.88 -0.31 7.96
CA LEU A 130 18.03 1.14 7.74
C LEU A 130 19.00 1.44 6.58
N ASP A 131 20.09 0.66 6.46
CA ASP A 131 21.05 0.80 5.36
C ASP A 131 20.41 0.43 4.01
N ASP A 132 19.59 -0.63 3.98
CA ASP A 132 18.83 -1.01 2.78
C ASP A 132 17.83 0.08 2.38
N LEU A 133 17.15 0.72 3.34
CA LEU A 133 16.24 1.84 3.08
C LEU A 133 16.99 3.07 2.58
N ALA A 134 18.15 3.40 3.16
CA ALA A 134 18.99 4.49 2.68
C ALA A 134 19.45 4.24 1.24
N ALA A 135 19.92 3.02 0.93
CA ALA A 135 20.26 2.62 -0.42
C ALA A 135 19.04 2.67 -1.36
N MET A 136 17.87 2.23 -0.88
CA MET A 136 16.62 2.30 -1.64
C MET A 136 16.25 3.74 -1.99
N ARG A 137 16.37 4.70 -1.07
CA ARG A 137 16.07 6.11 -1.35
C ARG A 137 16.91 6.67 -2.50
N GLU A 138 18.17 6.26 -2.62
CA GLU A 138 19.00 6.63 -3.76
C GLU A 138 18.50 5.99 -5.06
N ARG A 139 18.09 4.72 -5.01
CA ARG A 139 17.51 4.01 -6.17
C ARG A 139 16.16 4.56 -6.63
N LEU A 140 15.39 5.18 -5.74
CA LEU A 140 14.10 5.81 -6.05
C LEU A 140 14.26 7.16 -6.78
N LYS A 141 15.48 7.69 -6.92
CA LYS A 141 15.77 8.87 -7.73
C LYS A 141 15.98 8.45 -9.19
N LEU A 142 14.96 8.66 -10.02
CA LEU A 142 15.04 8.51 -11.47
C LEU A 142 15.55 9.80 -12.12
N PRO A 143 16.02 9.77 -13.38
CA PRO A 143 16.54 10.96 -14.06
C PRO A 143 15.54 12.12 -14.17
N ASP A 144 14.24 11.82 -14.24
CA ASP A 144 13.16 12.78 -14.46
C ASP A 144 12.29 13.05 -13.23
N ARG A 145 12.37 12.20 -12.19
CA ARG A 145 11.52 12.29 -10.99
C ARG A 145 12.06 11.46 -9.82
N THR A 146 11.50 11.69 -8.63
CA THR A 146 11.70 10.82 -7.47
C THR A 146 10.42 10.03 -7.19
N LEU A 147 10.57 8.72 -7.04
CA LEU A 147 9.51 7.81 -6.67
C LEU A 147 9.19 7.94 -5.17
N GLU A 148 7.91 7.96 -4.80
CA GLU A 148 7.48 7.93 -3.40
C GLU A 148 7.73 6.54 -2.78
N LEU A 149 8.00 6.50 -1.48
CA LEU A 149 8.11 5.30 -0.66
C LEU A 149 7.01 5.31 0.40
N TRP A 150 6.08 4.36 0.34
CA TRP A 150 5.01 4.25 1.34
C TRP A 150 5.17 2.95 2.12
N ALA A 151 4.67 2.91 3.35
CA ALA A 151 4.63 1.70 4.17
C ALA A 151 3.28 1.49 4.85
N VAL A 152 2.95 0.24 5.18
CA VAL A 152 1.82 -0.08 6.05
C VAL A 152 2.21 0.09 7.52
N HIS A 153 1.33 0.73 8.28
CA HIS A 153 1.39 0.80 9.73
C HIS A 153 0.07 0.32 10.33
N TYR A 154 0.11 -0.76 11.10
CA TYR A 154 -1.07 -1.34 11.72
C TYR A 154 -1.32 -0.78 13.13
N THR A 155 -2.56 -0.88 13.62
CA THR A 155 -2.92 -0.53 15.01
C THR A 155 -2.04 -1.23 16.05
N HIS A 156 -1.65 -2.47 15.78
CA HIS A 156 -0.87 -3.29 16.72
C HIS A 156 0.63 -2.98 16.65
N GLN A 157 1.04 -1.88 16.01
CA GLN A 157 2.44 -1.47 15.86
C GLN A 157 2.75 -0.12 16.53
N PHE A 158 1.78 0.55 17.15
CA PHE A 158 1.97 1.89 17.72
C PHE A 158 3.05 1.99 18.81
N ASP A 159 3.27 0.92 19.57
CA ASP A 159 4.30 0.82 20.60
C ASP A 159 5.65 0.30 20.08
N LEU A 160 5.77 0.00 18.78
CA LEU A 160 7.04 -0.44 18.21
C LEU A 160 7.96 0.76 17.96
N PRO A 161 9.26 0.66 18.28
CA PRO A 161 10.22 1.76 18.07
C PRO A 161 10.68 1.83 16.60
N VAL A 162 9.74 2.02 15.66
CA VAL A 162 10.00 2.01 14.21
C VAL A 162 10.23 3.41 13.62
N GLY A 163 10.32 4.45 14.45
CA GLY A 163 10.41 5.85 14.01
C GLY A 163 11.55 6.13 13.01
N GLU A 164 12.73 5.52 13.20
CA GLU A 164 13.86 5.66 12.29
C GLU A 164 13.58 5.07 10.89
N TYR A 165 12.81 3.98 10.82
CA TYR A 165 12.38 3.39 9.55
C TYR A 165 11.30 4.24 8.88
N VAL A 166 10.34 4.71 9.68
CA VAL A 166 9.23 5.56 9.21
C VAL A 166 9.74 6.89 8.64
N ALA A 167 10.86 7.42 9.15
CA ALA A 167 11.49 8.64 8.63
C ALA A 167 11.94 8.56 7.16
N PHE A 168 12.09 7.35 6.60
CA PHE A 168 12.38 7.17 5.17
C PHE A 168 11.13 7.20 4.27
N CYS A 169 9.94 7.07 4.86
CA CYS A 169 8.68 6.98 4.13
C CYS A 169 8.14 8.37 3.81
N ASP A 170 7.50 8.52 2.65
CA ASP A 170 6.79 9.74 2.25
C ASP A 170 5.34 9.74 2.74
N LYS A 171 4.76 8.53 2.96
CA LYS A 171 3.43 8.30 3.56
C LYS A 171 3.36 6.99 4.34
N LEU A 172 2.45 6.94 5.30
CA LEU A 172 1.97 5.67 5.89
C LEU A 172 0.55 5.37 5.44
N THR A 173 0.28 4.10 5.17
CA THR A 173 -1.09 3.59 5.08
C THR A 173 -1.47 2.96 6.42
N PHE A 174 -2.64 3.34 6.94
CA PHE A 174 -3.09 2.87 8.24
C PHE A 174 -4.14 1.77 8.11
N TRP A 175 -3.94 0.63 8.78
CA TRP A 175 -4.81 -0.54 8.66
C TRP A 175 -5.11 -1.20 10.02
N THR A 176 -6.28 -1.83 10.16
CA THR A 176 -6.66 -2.58 11.37
C THR A 176 -6.90 -4.08 11.15
N TRP A 177 -7.26 -4.50 9.92
CA TRP A 177 -7.64 -5.88 9.49
C TRP A 177 -8.85 -6.52 10.16
N ASP A 178 -9.18 -6.08 11.36
CA ASP A 178 -10.31 -6.49 12.19
C ASP A 178 -11.34 -5.35 12.21
N SER A 179 -12.53 -5.61 11.68
CA SER A 179 -13.61 -4.63 11.59
C SER A 179 -14.13 -4.22 12.95
N GLY A 180 -13.98 -5.06 13.98
CA GLY A 180 -14.31 -4.72 15.36
C GLY A 180 -13.47 -3.57 15.92
N LYS A 181 -12.27 -3.36 15.37
CA LYS A 181 -11.37 -2.25 15.75
C LYS A 181 -11.70 -0.93 15.05
N LEU A 182 -12.59 -0.95 14.05
CA LEU A 182 -13.02 0.29 13.38
C LEU A 182 -13.77 1.22 14.33
N ARG A 183 -14.35 0.72 15.42
CA ARG A 183 -14.96 1.57 16.47
C ARG A 183 -13.98 2.56 17.10
N ASP A 184 -12.69 2.24 17.06
CA ASP A 184 -11.60 3.02 17.63
C ASP A 184 -10.81 3.76 16.52
N LEU A 185 -11.34 3.82 15.28
CA LEU A 185 -10.65 4.35 14.11
C LEU A 185 -10.16 5.79 14.32
N ASP A 186 -11.06 6.69 14.71
CA ASP A 186 -10.77 8.12 14.92
C ASP A 186 -9.65 8.32 15.94
N ALA A 187 -9.78 7.68 17.12
CA ALA A 187 -8.76 7.76 18.17
C ALA A 187 -7.41 7.17 17.73
N ASN A 188 -7.42 6.12 16.90
CA ASN A 188 -6.18 5.54 16.37
C ASN A 188 -5.53 6.43 15.29
N LEU A 189 -6.32 7.15 14.50
CA LEU A 189 -5.81 8.13 13.54
C LEU A 189 -5.18 9.32 14.29
N ASP A 190 -5.82 9.85 15.33
CA ASP A 190 -5.28 10.90 16.20
C ASP A 190 -3.95 10.47 16.85
N LEU A 191 -3.87 9.21 17.29
CA LEU A 191 -2.64 8.64 17.83
C LEU A 191 -1.55 8.52 16.76
N LEU A 192 -1.88 8.03 15.56
CA LEU A 192 -0.92 7.94 14.45
C LEU A 192 -0.40 9.33 14.03
N ASP A 193 -1.26 10.34 14.05
CA ASP A 193 -0.88 11.74 13.81
C ASP A 193 0.02 12.28 14.92
N SER A 194 -0.27 11.96 16.17
CA SER A 194 0.58 12.35 17.31
C SER A 194 1.96 11.69 17.26
N LEU A 195 2.05 10.44 16.80
CA LEU A 195 3.31 9.70 16.67
C LEU A 195 4.17 10.22 15.51
N TYR A 196 3.54 10.61 14.39
CA TYR A 196 4.24 11.00 13.16
C TYR A 196 3.68 12.31 12.58
N PRO A 197 3.78 13.45 13.27
CA PRO A 197 3.03 14.67 12.94
C PRO A 197 3.29 15.19 11.53
N ASP A 198 4.52 15.12 11.04
CA ASP A 198 4.91 15.66 9.74
C ASP A 198 4.67 14.69 8.57
N LEU A 199 4.31 13.44 8.86
CA LEU A 199 4.14 12.42 7.83
C LEU A 199 2.72 12.44 7.29
N ARG A 200 2.55 12.24 5.98
CA ARG A 200 1.22 12.12 5.37
C ARG A 200 0.65 10.73 5.62
N LYS A 201 -0.64 10.63 5.91
CA LYS A 201 -1.33 9.36 6.16
C LYS A 201 -2.36 9.09 5.07
N VAL A 202 -2.59 7.81 4.82
CA VAL A 202 -3.65 7.31 3.94
C VAL A 202 -4.40 6.24 4.73
N GLN A 203 -5.68 6.44 4.98
CA GLN A 203 -6.49 5.46 5.69
C GLN A 203 -6.78 4.26 4.79
N GLY A 204 -6.55 3.05 5.29
CA GLY A 204 -7.01 1.82 4.65
C GLY A 204 -8.53 1.70 4.77
N VAL A 205 -9.18 1.48 3.63
CA VAL A 205 -10.62 1.16 3.55
C VAL A 205 -10.76 -0.24 2.96
N TYR A 206 -11.43 -1.14 3.67
CA TYR A 206 -11.50 -2.55 3.29
C TYR A 206 -12.92 -3.11 3.41
N LEU A 207 -13.24 -3.99 2.46
CA LEU A 207 -14.58 -4.59 2.30
C LEU A 207 -14.70 -5.94 3.03
N TRP A 208 -13.59 -6.57 3.34
CA TRP A 208 -13.54 -7.90 3.93
C TRP A 208 -12.73 -7.86 5.23
N ASP A 209 -13.34 -8.31 6.31
CA ASP A 209 -12.66 -8.50 7.58
C ASP A 209 -11.76 -9.75 7.46
N PHE A 210 -10.46 -9.55 7.36
CA PHE A 210 -9.51 -10.65 7.21
C PHE A 210 -9.27 -11.40 8.52
N HIS A 211 -9.44 -10.74 9.67
CA HIS A 211 -9.33 -11.39 10.97
C HIS A 211 -10.45 -12.41 11.18
N ASN A 212 -11.70 -11.97 10.97
CA ASN A 212 -12.90 -12.74 11.26
C ASN A 212 -13.48 -13.47 10.02
N LYS A 213 -13.00 -13.13 8.83
CA LYS A 213 -13.31 -13.78 7.54
C LYS A 213 -14.77 -13.65 7.12
N TYR A 214 -15.28 -12.43 7.16
CA TYR A 214 -16.63 -12.07 6.68
C TYR A 214 -16.65 -10.63 6.11
N GLU A 215 -17.74 -10.24 5.46
CA GLU A 215 -17.89 -8.89 4.89
C GLU A 215 -17.97 -7.81 5.98
N VAL A 216 -17.23 -6.72 5.85
CA VAL A 216 -17.28 -5.64 6.84
C VAL A 216 -18.73 -5.14 6.98
N PRO A 217 -19.28 -5.04 8.21
CA PRO A 217 -20.66 -4.62 8.41
C PRO A 217 -20.92 -3.23 7.83
N LEU A 218 -22.13 -2.98 7.33
CA LEU A 218 -22.47 -1.74 6.63
C LEU A 218 -22.21 -0.48 7.47
N ASP A 219 -22.50 -0.52 8.77
CA ASP A 219 -22.24 0.61 9.68
C ASP A 219 -20.73 0.88 9.82
N SER A 220 -19.91 -0.17 9.89
CA SER A 220 -18.45 -0.06 9.90
C SER A 220 -17.90 0.42 8.55
N MET A 221 -18.50 -0.02 7.43
CA MET A 221 -18.19 0.49 6.09
C MET A 221 -18.50 1.98 5.97
N ARG A 222 -19.66 2.42 6.47
CA ARG A 222 -20.02 3.84 6.52
C ARG A 222 -19.00 4.62 7.33
N HIS A 223 -18.71 4.17 8.55
CA HIS A 223 -17.80 4.86 9.45
C HIS A 223 -16.41 5.07 8.84
N GLN A 224 -15.78 4.01 8.32
CA GLN A 224 -14.45 4.15 7.71
C GLN A 224 -14.45 5.04 6.45
N CYS A 225 -15.55 5.07 5.70
CA CYS A 225 -15.70 5.97 4.54
C CYS A 225 -15.94 7.42 4.94
N GLU A 226 -16.60 7.70 6.06
CA GLU A 226 -16.89 9.07 6.53
C GLU A 226 -15.69 9.69 7.27
N THR A 227 -14.88 8.88 7.96
CA THR A 227 -13.68 9.34 8.68
C THR A 227 -12.51 9.68 7.74
N GLY A 228 -12.33 8.95 6.62
CA GLY A 228 -11.15 9.06 5.76
C GLY A 228 -11.19 10.17 4.70
N LEU A 229 -12.12 11.12 4.81
CA LEU A 229 -12.44 12.15 3.80
C LEU A 229 -11.97 13.55 4.17
#